data_AF-A0A957QIZ1-F1
#
_entry.id   AF-A0A957QIZ1-F1
#
_cell.length_a   1.000
_cell.length_b   1.000
_cell.length_c   1.000
_cell.angle_alpha   90.00
_cell.angle_beta   90.00
_cell.angle_gamma   90.00
#
_symmetry.space_group_name_H-M   'P 1'
#
loop_
_entity.id
_entity.type
_entity.pdbx_description
1 polymer ?
#
loop_
_entity_poly.entity_id
_entity_poly.type
_entity_poly.pdbx_seq_one_letter_code
_entity_poly.pdbx_strand_id
1 'polypeptide(L)'
;MKRAISAIWLCLALLGLLLLPGCLGDDEDDEEFESRPTLPSPATTAASGSGVAGGTDWYRPVPGTSWQWQLSGAINTGYDVTVYDIDLFDTDAALIAELQAAGRKVICYFSAGSYEEWRDDAARFPAEAVGETLDGWPDERWLDIRDAMVRQLMRQRLDLARAKGCDGVEPDNVTGFNNDTGFNLTAADQLDFNR
;
A
#
# COMPACT_ATOMS: atom_id res chain seq x y z
N MET A 1 16.22 13.24 -16.61
CA MET A 1 15.23 13.20 -17.72
C MET A 1 14.00 12.47 -17.18
N LYS A 2 13.03 13.20 -16.62
CA LYS A 2 11.79 12.60 -16.10
C LYS A 2 10.97 12.13 -17.30
N ARG A 3 10.80 10.81 -17.47
CA ARG A 3 9.98 10.25 -18.55
C ARG A 3 8.52 10.28 -18.11
N ALA A 4 7.70 11.00 -18.86
CA ALA A 4 6.25 10.93 -18.75
C ALA A 4 5.80 9.50 -19.06
N ILE A 5 5.05 8.89 -18.15
CA ILE A 5 4.39 7.61 -18.36
C ILE A 5 3.38 7.84 -19.50
N SER A 6 3.65 7.18 -20.63
CA SER A 6 2.88 7.29 -21.85
C SER A 6 1.55 6.55 -21.70
N ALA A 7 0.48 7.29 -21.41
CA ALA A 7 -0.88 6.81 -21.61
C ALA A 7 -1.13 6.57 -23.10
N ILE A 8 -1.26 5.30 -23.54
CA ILE A 8 -1.78 4.98 -24.88
C ILE A 8 -2.85 3.87 -24.83
N TRP A 9 -4.10 4.34 -24.93
CA TRP A 9 -5.20 3.92 -25.81
C TRP A 9 -5.63 2.44 -25.92
N LEU A 10 -6.79 2.18 -25.32
CA LEU A 10 -8.04 1.71 -25.96
C LEU A 10 -7.90 0.88 -27.26
N CYS A 11 -8.15 -0.43 -27.16
CA CYS A 11 -8.65 -1.24 -28.28
C CYS A 11 -10.06 -1.76 -27.93
N LEU A 12 -11.07 -1.14 -28.53
CA LEU A 12 -12.40 -1.74 -28.70
C LEU A 12 -12.30 -2.93 -29.66
N ALA A 13 -12.88 -4.07 -29.30
CA ALA A 13 -13.27 -5.09 -30.27
C ALA A 13 -14.61 -5.76 -29.88
N LEU A 14 -15.65 -5.29 -30.58
CA LEU A 14 -16.85 -5.98 -31.09
C LEU A 14 -17.56 -7.10 -30.29
N LEU A 15 -18.78 -6.75 -29.87
CA LEU A 15 -20.07 -7.41 -30.10
C LEU A 15 -20.04 -8.86 -30.67
N GLY A 16 -20.55 -9.80 -29.87
CA GLY A 16 -21.04 -11.10 -30.32
C GLY A 16 -22.34 -11.46 -29.60
N LEU A 17 -23.47 -11.14 -30.23
CA LEU A 17 -24.82 -11.52 -29.81
C LEU A 17 -25.15 -12.91 -30.41
N LEU A 18 -25.46 -13.90 -29.57
CA LEU A 18 -26.00 -15.20 -29.99
C LEU A 18 -27.17 -15.58 -29.07
N LEU A 19 -28.33 -15.80 -29.70
CA LEU A 19 -29.61 -16.16 -29.10
C LEU A 19 -29.75 -17.68 -28.95
N LEU A 20 -30.20 -18.10 -27.74
CA LEU A 20 -31.09 -19.20 -27.32
C LEU A 20 -30.97 -20.61 -27.95
N PRO A 21 -31.12 -21.65 -27.11
CA PRO A 21 -32.43 -22.30 -27.01
C PRO A 21 -32.89 -22.60 -25.57
N GLY A 22 -34.21 -22.57 -25.36
CA GLY A 22 -34.85 -22.94 -24.10
C GLY A 22 -34.90 -24.45 -23.83
N CYS A 23 -35.20 -24.82 -22.58
CA CYS A 23 -36.28 -25.74 -22.17
C CYS A 23 -36.15 -26.09 -20.68
N LEU A 24 -37.29 -25.97 -19.99
CA LEU A 24 -37.82 -26.76 -18.88
C LEU A 24 -36.90 -27.77 -18.16
N GLY A 25 -36.94 -27.69 -16.82
CA GLY A 25 -36.56 -28.75 -15.90
C GLY A 25 -36.69 -28.27 -14.46
N ASP A 26 -37.88 -28.45 -13.88
CA ASP A 26 -38.09 -28.47 -12.43
C ASP A 26 -37.26 -29.59 -11.82
N ASP A 27 -36.54 -29.33 -10.73
CA ASP A 27 -36.30 -30.32 -9.69
C ASP A 27 -36.05 -29.60 -8.36
N GLU A 28 -36.89 -29.96 -7.41
CA GLU A 28 -36.95 -29.53 -6.02
C GLU A 28 -35.81 -30.23 -5.25
N ASP A 29 -35.00 -29.48 -4.50
CA ASP A 29 -34.19 -30.04 -3.42
C ASP A 29 -34.28 -29.11 -2.20
N ASP A 30 -35.27 -29.40 -1.37
CA ASP A 30 -35.44 -28.88 -0.01
C ASP A 30 -34.37 -29.50 0.90
N GLU A 31 -33.23 -28.82 1.05
CA GLU A 31 -32.23 -29.19 2.06
C GLU A 31 -32.49 -28.46 3.39
N GLU A 32 -32.89 -29.28 4.34
CA GLU A 32 -33.23 -29.04 5.74
C GLU A 32 -32.12 -28.31 6.52
N PHE A 33 -32.35 -27.04 6.87
CA PHE A 33 -31.46 -26.27 7.74
C PHE A 33 -31.62 -26.72 9.20
N GLU A 34 -30.94 -27.80 9.57
CA GLU A 34 -30.85 -28.23 10.97
C GLU A 34 -30.13 -27.17 11.82
N SER A 35 -30.85 -26.68 12.82
CA SER A 35 -30.41 -25.70 13.81
C SER A 35 -29.22 -26.20 14.65
N ARG A 36 -28.05 -25.58 14.47
CA ARG A 36 -26.87 -25.83 15.30
C ARG A 36 -27.05 -25.24 16.72
N PRO A 37 -26.70 -25.96 17.79
CA PRO A 37 -26.85 -25.49 19.17
C PRO A 37 -25.85 -24.38 19.52
N THR A 38 -26.35 -23.33 20.16
CA THR A 38 -25.58 -22.17 20.64
C THR A 38 -24.75 -22.53 21.87
N LEU A 39 -23.44 -22.31 21.79
CA LEU A 39 -22.53 -22.42 22.93
C LEU A 39 -22.60 -21.14 23.80
N PRO A 40 -22.57 -21.24 25.14
CA PRO A 40 -22.53 -20.07 26.02
C PRO A 40 -21.16 -19.37 25.99
N SER A 41 -21.20 -18.04 25.97
CA SER A 41 -20.05 -17.15 25.98
C SER A 41 -19.45 -17.04 27.40
N PRO A 42 -18.14 -17.24 27.62
CA PRO A 42 -17.53 -16.97 28.91
C PRO A 42 -17.26 -15.48 29.07
N ALA A 43 -17.97 -14.85 30.02
CA ALA A 43 -17.62 -13.53 30.53
C ALA A 43 -16.27 -13.60 31.24
N THR A 44 -15.28 -12.84 30.76
CA THR A 44 -14.02 -12.61 31.48
C THR A 44 -13.83 -11.13 31.71
N THR A 45 -13.79 -10.79 32.98
CA THR A 45 -13.56 -9.48 33.59
C THR A 45 -12.24 -8.87 33.14
N ALA A 46 -12.28 -7.64 32.60
CA ALA A 46 -11.08 -6.87 32.28
C ALA A 46 -10.41 -6.38 33.59
N ALA A 47 -9.23 -6.90 33.88
CA ALA A 47 -8.35 -6.36 34.92
C ALA A 47 -7.69 -5.08 34.40
N SER A 48 -7.95 -3.96 35.07
CA SER A 48 -7.31 -2.67 34.80
C SER A 48 -5.86 -2.68 35.23
N GLY A 49 -4.96 -2.95 34.29
CA GLY A 49 -3.53 -2.62 34.43
C GLY A 49 -3.29 -1.19 33.97
N SER A 50 -3.03 -0.28 34.92
CA SER A 50 -2.54 1.07 34.62
C SER A 50 -1.11 1.00 34.07
N GLY A 51 -1.01 0.80 32.75
CA GLY A 51 0.22 1.05 31.99
C GLY A 51 0.38 2.55 31.75
N VAL A 52 1.57 3.06 32.05
CA VAL A 52 1.97 4.46 31.81
C VAL A 52 1.74 4.83 30.35
N ALA A 53 0.73 5.68 30.10
CA ALA A 53 0.39 6.18 28.77
C ALA A 53 1.37 7.28 28.35
N GLY A 54 2.51 6.90 27.76
CA GLY A 54 3.24 7.77 26.85
C GLY A 54 2.47 7.88 25.54
N GLY A 55 1.36 8.63 25.55
CA GLY A 55 0.53 8.83 24.36
C GLY A 55 1.29 9.66 23.34
N THR A 56 1.79 9.02 22.28
CA THR A 56 2.31 9.72 21.11
C THR A 56 1.12 10.34 20.36
N ASP A 57 1.15 11.67 20.23
CA ASP A 57 0.19 12.51 19.50
C ASP A 57 0.42 12.38 17.97
N TRP A 58 0.30 11.17 17.45
CA TRP A 58 0.39 10.90 16.01
C TRP A 58 -1.01 10.79 15.40
N TYR A 59 -1.14 11.17 14.12
CA TYR A 59 -2.41 11.17 13.41
C TYR A 59 -3.00 9.76 13.29
N ARG A 60 -4.18 9.55 13.87
CA ARG A 60 -4.92 8.28 13.82
C ARG A 60 -6.20 8.47 13.02
N PRO A 61 -6.24 8.10 11.73
CA PRO A 61 -7.50 8.14 10.97
C PRO A 61 -8.52 7.20 11.60
N VAL A 62 -9.78 7.61 11.60
CA VAL A 62 -10.88 6.73 12.03
C VAL A 62 -11.37 5.90 10.85
N PRO A 63 -11.91 4.68 11.06
CA PRO A 63 -12.54 3.91 9.99
C PRO A 63 -13.58 4.76 9.24
N GLY A 64 -13.55 4.70 7.91
CA GLY A 64 -14.41 5.52 7.05
C GLY A 64 -13.85 6.92 6.69
N THR A 65 -12.65 7.27 7.14
CA THR A 65 -11.94 8.48 6.69
C THR A 65 -11.81 8.48 5.16
N SER A 66 -12.26 9.56 4.51
CA SER A 66 -12.15 9.73 3.07
C SER A 66 -10.70 10.04 2.66
N TRP A 67 -10.27 9.49 1.53
CA TRP A 67 -8.90 9.64 1.06
C TRP A 67 -8.84 9.70 -0.47
N GLN A 68 -7.75 10.28 -0.99
CA GLN A 68 -7.39 10.29 -2.40
C GLN A 68 -5.97 9.76 -2.54
N TRP A 69 -5.76 8.87 -3.50
CA TRP A 69 -4.45 8.30 -3.83
C TRP A 69 -4.06 8.68 -5.24
N GLN A 70 -2.94 9.39 -5.37
CA GLN A 70 -2.42 9.81 -6.66
C GLN A 70 -0.89 9.92 -6.62
N LEU A 71 -0.22 8.96 -7.25
CA LEU A 71 1.25 8.88 -7.23
C LEU A 71 1.94 9.50 -8.45
N SER A 72 1.19 10.00 -9.42
CA SER A 72 1.77 10.51 -10.67
C SER A 72 1.03 11.72 -11.24
N GLY A 73 1.76 12.46 -12.08
CA GLY A 73 1.30 13.69 -12.69
C GLY A 73 1.14 14.84 -11.69
N ALA A 74 0.46 15.91 -12.12
CA ALA A 74 0.10 16.99 -11.22
C ALA A 74 -1.03 16.53 -10.29
N ILE A 75 -0.79 16.60 -8.97
CA ILE A 75 -1.76 16.19 -7.95
C ILE A 75 -3.02 17.04 -8.05
N ASN A 76 -4.18 16.38 -8.17
CA ASN A 76 -5.47 17.06 -8.16
C ASN A 76 -5.92 17.36 -6.71
N THR A 77 -5.73 18.60 -6.27
CA THR A 77 -6.09 19.06 -4.93
C THR A 77 -7.57 19.45 -4.76
N GLY A 78 -8.40 19.23 -5.78
CA GLY A 78 -9.82 19.61 -5.79
C GLY A 78 -10.77 18.61 -5.12
N TYR A 79 -10.29 17.46 -4.66
CA TYR A 79 -11.12 16.45 -3.99
C TYR A 79 -11.38 16.85 -2.53
N ASP A 80 -12.64 16.76 -2.10
CA ASP A 80 -13.01 16.97 -0.71
C ASP A 80 -12.84 15.69 0.11
N VAL A 81 -11.58 15.34 0.38
CA VAL A 81 -11.18 14.15 1.15
C VAL A 81 -10.38 14.53 2.39
N THR A 82 -10.33 13.68 3.41
CA THR A 82 -9.57 14.00 4.64
C THR A 82 -8.07 13.78 4.44
N VAL A 83 -7.70 12.73 3.72
CA VAL A 83 -6.31 12.30 3.51
C VAL A 83 -5.93 12.37 2.04
N TYR A 84 -4.75 12.89 1.74
CA TYR A 84 -4.07 12.74 0.47
C TYR A 84 -2.90 11.79 0.63
N ASP A 85 -2.88 10.75 -0.19
CA ASP A 85 -1.76 9.82 -0.32
C ASP A 85 -1.05 10.07 -1.66
N ILE A 86 0.21 10.48 -1.58
CA ILE A 86 0.96 11.09 -2.67
C ILE A 86 2.43 10.66 -2.64
N ASP A 87 3.08 10.66 -3.80
CA ASP A 87 4.46 10.20 -3.93
C ASP A 87 5.44 11.06 -3.12
N LEU A 88 6.27 10.40 -2.29
CA LEU A 88 7.26 11.04 -1.42
C LEU A 88 8.30 11.83 -2.20
N PHE A 89 8.75 11.36 -3.36
CA PHE A 89 9.87 11.97 -4.09
C PHE A 89 9.39 13.07 -5.03
N ASP A 90 8.33 12.80 -5.79
CA ASP A 90 7.83 13.69 -6.83
C ASP A 90 6.89 14.80 -6.31
N THR A 91 6.53 14.77 -5.02
CA THR A 91 5.77 15.86 -4.40
C THR A 91 6.66 16.82 -3.61
N ASP A 92 6.55 18.11 -3.90
CA ASP A 92 7.24 19.16 -3.16
C ASP A 92 6.64 19.40 -1.76
N ALA A 93 7.50 19.73 -0.79
CA ALA A 93 7.07 20.06 0.58
C ALA A 93 6.09 21.25 0.64
N ALA A 94 6.15 22.16 -0.34
CA ALA A 94 5.20 23.28 -0.43
C ALA A 94 3.76 22.81 -0.68
N LEU A 95 3.56 21.79 -1.52
CA LEU A 95 2.24 21.23 -1.78
C LEU A 95 1.70 20.48 -0.55
N ILE A 96 2.58 19.77 0.17
CA ILE A 96 2.23 19.11 1.44
C ILE A 96 1.73 20.16 2.45
N ALA A 97 2.46 21.26 2.59
CA ALA A 97 2.08 22.36 3.48
C ALA A 97 0.77 23.03 3.06
N GLU A 98 0.51 23.18 1.76
CA GLU A 98 -0.76 23.72 1.23
C GLU A 98 -1.95 22.83 1.58
N LEU A 99 -1.83 21.51 1.35
CA LEU A 99 -2.86 20.54 1.72
C LEU A 99 -3.15 20.58 3.23
N GLN A 100 -2.09 20.63 4.05
CA GLN A 100 -2.23 20.73 5.51
C GLN A 100 -2.85 22.05 5.96
N ALA A 101 -2.52 23.16 5.33
CA ALA A 101 -3.15 24.46 5.58
C ALA A 101 -4.66 24.47 5.23
N ALA A 102 -5.06 23.64 4.27
CA ALA A 102 -6.47 23.37 3.95
C ALA A 102 -7.15 22.34 4.88
N GLY A 103 -6.49 21.94 5.98
CA GLY A 103 -7.03 21.00 6.96
C GLY A 103 -6.95 19.52 6.54
N ARG A 104 -6.20 19.20 5.49
CA ARG A 104 -5.99 17.83 5.01
C ARG A 104 -4.82 17.17 5.75
N LYS A 105 -4.79 15.84 5.73
CA LYS A 105 -3.64 15.05 6.17
C LYS A 105 -2.92 14.46 4.98
N VAL A 106 -1.59 14.36 5.06
CA VAL A 106 -0.76 13.87 3.96
C VAL A 106 -0.02 12.61 4.36
N ILE A 107 -0.27 11.52 3.66
CA ILE A 107 0.50 10.28 3.70
C ILE A 107 1.43 10.28 2.49
N CYS A 108 2.71 9.95 2.72
CA CYS A 108 3.72 9.94 1.67
C CYS A 108 4.09 8.51 1.28
N TYR A 109 3.77 8.16 0.04
CA TYR A 109 4.10 6.89 -0.59
C TYR A 109 5.59 6.76 -0.89
N PHE A 110 6.15 5.59 -0.61
CA PHE A 110 7.39 5.14 -1.26
C PHE A 110 7.40 3.61 -1.29
N SER A 111 8.00 3.01 -2.32
CA SER A 111 8.21 1.56 -2.28
C SER A 111 9.30 1.21 -1.27
N ALA A 112 8.99 0.32 -0.32
CA ALA A 112 9.94 -0.16 0.67
C ALA A 112 10.52 -1.53 0.30
N GLY A 113 9.75 -2.36 -0.39
CA GLY A 113 10.14 -3.71 -0.79
C GLY A 113 10.64 -3.85 -2.22
N SER A 114 10.68 -2.77 -3.00
CA SER A 114 11.18 -2.81 -4.37
C SER A 114 12.15 -1.67 -4.69
N TYR A 115 12.99 -1.94 -5.68
CA TYR A 115 13.92 -1.04 -6.33
C TYR A 115 13.22 -0.43 -7.55
N GLU A 116 13.28 0.90 -7.63
CA GLU A 116 12.73 1.72 -8.71
C GLU A 116 13.88 2.50 -9.36
N GLU A 117 14.27 2.14 -10.58
CA GLU A 117 15.52 2.65 -11.20
C GLU A 117 15.54 4.18 -11.43
N TRP A 118 14.37 4.81 -11.44
CA TRP A 118 14.21 6.24 -11.68
C TRP A 118 14.34 7.10 -10.41
N ARG A 119 14.44 6.50 -9.23
CA ARG A 119 14.60 7.26 -7.97
C ARG A 119 16.01 7.79 -7.83
N ASP A 120 16.15 8.98 -7.24
CA ASP A 120 17.45 9.64 -7.05
C ASP A 120 18.42 8.83 -6.18
N ASP A 121 17.91 7.92 -5.34
CA ASP A 121 18.70 7.03 -4.48
C ASP A 121 18.96 5.64 -5.10
N ALA A 122 18.47 5.36 -6.32
CA ALA A 122 18.56 4.06 -6.97
C ALA A 122 20.01 3.54 -7.06
N ALA A 123 20.96 4.41 -7.43
CA ALA A 123 22.37 4.04 -7.58
C ALA A 123 23.07 3.62 -6.27
N ARG A 124 22.40 3.75 -5.12
CA ARG A 124 22.94 3.43 -3.80
C ARG A 124 22.55 2.03 -3.32
N PHE A 125 21.61 1.37 -3.99
CA PHE A 125 21.25 0.00 -3.68
C PHE A 125 22.39 -0.94 -4.11
N PRO A 126 22.82 -1.88 -3.25
CA PRO A 126 23.81 -2.87 -3.63
C PRO A 126 23.19 -3.84 -4.64
N ALA A 127 23.95 -4.21 -5.68
CA ALA A 127 23.45 -5.04 -6.76
C ALA A 127 22.97 -6.42 -6.26
N GLU A 128 23.62 -6.95 -5.22
CA GLU A 128 23.26 -8.21 -4.57
C GLU A 128 21.93 -8.17 -3.81
N ALA A 129 21.41 -6.99 -3.49
CA ALA A 129 20.11 -6.83 -2.83
C ALA A 129 18.97 -6.54 -3.82
N VAL A 130 19.25 -6.44 -5.13
CA VAL A 130 18.25 -6.26 -6.17
C VAL A 130 17.94 -7.62 -6.79
N GLY A 131 16.70 -8.06 -6.65
CA GLY A 131 16.23 -9.38 -7.05
C GLY A 131 15.46 -9.39 -8.36
N GLU A 132 14.47 -10.27 -8.42
CA GLU A 132 13.66 -10.50 -9.62
C GLU A 132 12.72 -9.34 -9.94
N THR A 133 12.24 -9.32 -11.19
CA THR A 133 11.27 -8.33 -11.68
C THR A 133 9.94 -8.44 -10.95
N LEU A 134 9.37 -7.31 -10.54
CA LEU A 134 8.01 -7.27 -10.00
C LEU A 134 7.02 -7.59 -11.13
N ASP A 135 6.09 -8.53 -10.89
CA ASP A 135 5.09 -8.87 -11.91
C ASP A 135 4.21 -7.66 -12.24
N GLY A 136 4.01 -7.40 -13.54
CA GLY A 136 3.32 -6.21 -14.04
C GLY A 136 4.16 -4.92 -14.13
N TRP A 137 5.37 -4.89 -13.54
CA TRP A 137 6.22 -3.69 -13.48
C TRP A 137 7.64 -3.99 -13.99
N PRO A 138 7.88 -3.90 -15.31
CA PRO A 138 9.12 -4.39 -15.94
C PRO A 138 10.38 -3.61 -15.52
N ASP A 139 10.21 -2.39 -15.01
CA ASP A 139 11.30 -1.49 -14.60
C ASP A 139 11.52 -1.50 -13.07
N GLU A 140 10.82 -2.39 -12.36
CA GLU A 140 10.83 -2.51 -10.91
C GLU A 140 11.31 -3.90 -10.47
N ARG A 141 12.08 -3.97 -9.39
CA ARG A 141 12.71 -5.22 -8.91
C ARG A 141 12.48 -5.41 -7.42
N TRP A 142 12.31 -6.63 -6.95
CA TRP A 142 12.24 -6.89 -5.50
C TRP A 142 13.55 -6.56 -4.79
N LEU A 143 13.47 -6.18 -3.52
CA LEU A 143 14.64 -5.92 -2.66
C LEU A 143 14.83 -7.03 -1.62
N ASP A 144 16.08 -7.39 -1.31
CA ASP A 144 16.39 -8.14 -0.09
C ASP A 144 16.29 -7.22 1.13
N ILE A 145 15.13 -7.22 1.78
CA ILE A 145 14.82 -6.40 2.96
C ILE A 145 15.68 -6.71 4.21
N ARG A 146 16.47 -7.80 4.18
CA ARG A 146 17.42 -8.13 5.26
C ARG A 146 18.74 -7.39 5.10
N ASP A 147 19.03 -6.88 3.90
CA ASP A 147 20.26 -6.15 3.61
C ASP A 147 20.35 -4.84 4.43
N ALA A 148 21.54 -4.59 4.97
CA ALA A 148 21.77 -3.46 5.86
C ALA A 148 21.69 -2.11 5.13
N MET A 149 22.12 -2.06 3.86
CA MET A 149 22.04 -0.85 3.03
C MET A 149 20.59 -0.58 2.63
N VAL A 150 19.82 -1.59 2.24
CA VAL A 150 18.38 -1.45 1.98
C VAL A 150 17.67 -0.82 3.19
N ARG A 151 17.90 -1.36 4.40
CA ARG A 151 17.34 -0.79 5.64
C ARG A 151 17.81 0.63 5.93
N GLN A 152 19.07 0.95 5.61
CA GLN A 152 19.58 2.30 5.76
C GLN A 152 18.90 3.27 4.80
N LEU A 153 18.68 2.88 3.55
CA LEU A 153 17.99 3.70 2.55
C LEU A 153 16.52 3.93 2.95
N MET A 154 15.83 2.91 3.46
CA MET A 154 14.46 3.10 3.96
C MET A 154 14.38 4.05 5.14
N ARG A 155 15.32 3.99 6.09
CA ARG A 155 15.40 5.00 7.16
C ARG A 155 15.60 6.41 6.61
N GLN A 156 16.39 6.57 5.56
CA GLN A 156 16.58 7.87 4.92
C GLN A 156 15.33 8.35 4.16
N ARG A 157 14.54 7.44 3.57
CA ARG A 157 13.23 7.77 3.00
C ARG A 157 12.25 8.23 4.10
N LEU A 158 12.27 7.59 5.27
CA LEU A 158 11.50 8.06 6.43
C LEU A 158 11.96 9.43 6.93
N ASP A 159 13.28 9.67 7.00
CA ASP A 159 13.83 10.99 7.34
C ASP A 159 13.41 12.06 6.33
N LEU A 160 13.39 11.73 5.04
CA LEU A 160 12.89 12.61 3.97
C LEU A 160 11.41 12.92 4.15
N ALA A 161 10.57 11.92 4.44
CA ALA A 161 9.15 12.11 4.68
C ALA A 161 8.91 13.06 5.87
N ARG A 162 9.65 12.85 6.97
CA ARG A 162 9.63 13.75 8.12
C ARG A 162 10.07 15.17 7.76
N ALA A 163 11.15 15.32 6.99
CA ALA A 163 11.68 16.61 6.58
C ALA A 163 10.72 17.37 5.64
N LYS A 164 9.99 16.65 4.78
CA LYS A 164 8.95 17.21 3.90
C LYS A 164 7.65 17.54 4.63
N GLY A 165 7.47 17.04 5.86
CA GLY A 165 6.32 17.33 6.71
C GLY A 165 5.14 16.37 6.55
N CYS A 166 5.35 15.17 6.03
CA CYS A 166 4.28 14.16 5.91
C CYS A 166 3.69 13.82 7.29
N ASP A 167 2.36 13.66 7.37
CA ASP A 167 1.66 13.20 8.58
C ASP A 167 1.80 11.69 8.81
N GLY A 168 2.11 10.94 7.74
CA GLY A 168 2.35 9.50 7.75
C GLY A 168 3.08 9.04 6.48
N VAL A 169 3.33 7.74 6.37
CA VAL A 169 3.95 7.12 5.19
C VAL A 169 3.16 5.89 4.74
N GLU A 170 3.21 5.60 3.44
CA GLU A 170 2.71 4.37 2.81
C GLU A 170 3.92 3.60 2.22
N PRO A 171 4.55 2.68 2.99
CA PRO A 171 5.64 1.85 2.49
C PRO A 171 5.09 0.68 1.68
N ASP A 172 5.30 0.69 0.36
CA ASP A 172 4.72 -0.31 -0.55
C ASP A 172 5.63 -1.54 -0.74
N ASN A 173 5.07 -2.59 -1.35
CA ASN A 173 5.73 -3.85 -1.69
C ASN A 173 6.25 -4.62 -0.47
N VAL A 174 5.60 -4.49 0.68
CA VAL A 174 5.91 -5.20 1.95
C VAL A 174 5.39 -6.64 1.98
N THR A 175 5.37 -7.32 0.82
CA THR A 175 4.82 -8.65 0.62
C THR A 175 5.78 -9.60 -0.10
N GLY A 176 7.08 -9.27 -0.15
CA GLY A 176 8.09 -10.08 -0.85
C GLY A 176 8.15 -11.54 -0.40
N PHE A 177 7.83 -11.84 0.86
CA PHE A 177 7.76 -13.21 1.38
C PHE A 177 6.71 -14.13 0.71
N ASN A 178 5.78 -13.56 -0.07
CA ASN A 178 4.73 -14.28 -0.78
C ASN A 178 4.83 -14.11 -2.31
N ASN A 179 5.99 -13.68 -2.81
CA ASN A 179 6.24 -13.44 -4.23
C ASN A 179 7.57 -14.08 -4.66
N ASP A 180 7.75 -14.25 -5.98
CA ASP A 180 9.04 -14.68 -6.53
C ASP A 180 10.00 -13.48 -6.60
N THR A 181 10.80 -13.33 -5.54
CA THR A 181 11.72 -12.20 -5.39
C THR A 181 13.14 -12.50 -5.84
N GLY A 182 13.46 -13.77 -6.13
CA GLY A 182 14.85 -14.25 -6.21
C GLY A 182 15.53 -14.44 -4.85
N PHE A 183 14.85 -14.09 -3.75
CA PHE A 183 15.32 -14.28 -2.38
C PHE A 183 14.37 -15.20 -1.60
N ASN A 184 14.93 -15.97 -0.66
CA ASN A 184 14.14 -16.79 0.25
C ASN A 184 13.65 -15.95 1.45
N LEU A 185 12.82 -14.94 1.19
CA LEU A 185 12.24 -14.07 2.21
C LEU A 185 11.10 -14.77 2.95
N THR A 186 11.07 -14.61 4.27
CA THR A 186 10.01 -15.16 5.12
C THR A 186 9.12 -14.05 5.68
N ALA A 187 7.93 -14.42 6.16
CA ALA A 187 7.06 -13.49 6.90
C ALA A 187 7.75 -12.92 8.17
N ALA A 188 8.70 -13.67 8.75
CA ALA A 188 9.48 -13.19 9.89
C ALA A 188 10.48 -12.10 9.48
N ASP A 189 11.10 -12.22 8.30
CA ASP A 189 11.97 -11.18 7.74
C ASP A 189 11.18 -9.89 7.47
N GLN A 190 9.96 -10.03 6.91
CA GLN A 190 9.08 -8.88 6.67
C GLN A 190 8.62 -8.21 7.98
N LEU A 191 8.26 -9.02 8.98
CA LEU A 191 7.88 -8.48 10.29
C LEU A 191 9.05 -7.75 10.97
N ASP A 192 10.27 -8.25 10.84
CA ASP A 192 11.47 -7.60 11.37
C ASP A 192 11.80 -6.30 10.61
N PHE A 193 11.60 -6.27 9.29
CA PHE A 193 11.80 -5.08 8.47
C PHE A 193 10.79 -3.96 8.75
N ASN A 194 9.54 -4.31 9.09
CA ASN A 194 8.46 -3.34 9.33
C ASN A 194 8.53 -2.66 10.72
N ARG A 195 9.44 -3.07 11.61
CA ARG A 195 9.59 -2.55 12.97
C ARG A 195 10.62 -1.44 13.07
#